data_AF-A0AAD5VL96-F1
#
_entry.id   AF-A0AAD5VL96-F1
#
_cell.length_a   1.000
_cell.length_b   1.000
_cell.length_c   1.000
_cell.angle_alpha   90.00
_cell.angle_beta   90.00
_cell.angle_gamma   90.00
#
_symmetry.space_group_name_H-M   'P 1'
#
loop_
_entity.id
_entity.type
_entity.pdbx_description
1 polymer ?
#
loop_
_entity_poly.entity_id
_entity_poly.type
_entity_poly.pdbx_seq_one_letter_code
_entity_poly.pdbx_strand_id
1 'polypeptide(L)'
;MCSVSIFNTQNVPPWNQPRPDTFGQVNFPHPFLLPPALPQGVSGLDVSKGGDVRAMASVDYITGLSATYHLTALGNTTLYSSTVQSLGIAPIQV
;
A
#
# COMPACT_ATOMS: atom_id res chain seq x y z
N MET A 1 18.22 0.34 10.66
CA MET A 1 18.06 1.05 9.36
C MET A 1 16.58 1.33 9.16
N CYS A 2 16.22 2.49 8.58
CA CYS A 2 14.83 2.83 8.27
C CYS A 2 14.70 3.27 6.80
N SER A 3 13.61 2.88 6.13
CA SER A 3 13.32 3.28 4.75
C SER A 3 11.85 3.67 4.58
N VAL A 4 11.55 4.50 3.59
CA VAL A 4 10.16 4.80 3.21
C VAL A 4 9.83 4.10 1.91
N SER A 5 8.66 3.47 1.86
CA SER A 5 8.12 2.85 0.64
C SER A 5 6.76 3.42 0.31
N ILE A 6 6.47 3.54 -0.98
CA ILE A 6 5.25 4.18 -1.49
C ILE A 6 4.62 3.25 -2.51
N PHE A 7 3.31 3.03 -2.37
CA PHE A 7 2.49 2.36 -3.37
C PHE A 7 1.34 3.26 -3.78
N ASN A 8 1.11 3.41 -5.09
CA ASN A 8 0.00 4.18 -5.65
C ASN A 8 -0.75 3.29 -6.65
N THR A 9 -2.06 3.20 -6.50
CA THR A 9 -2.91 2.41 -7.39
C THR A 9 -2.91 2.90 -8.84
N GLN A 10 -2.61 4.18 -9.11
CA GLN A 10 -2.50 4.71 -10.47
C GLN A 10 -1.39 4.06 -11.31
N ASN A 11 -0.45 3.36 -10.66
CA ASN A 11 0.63 2.65 -11.33
C ASN A 11 0.26 1.23 -11.77
N VAL A 12 -0.96 0.74 -11.48
CA VAL A 12 -1.36 -0.66 -11.70
C VAL A 12 -2.52 -0.80 -12.71
N PRO A 13 -3.73 -0.25 -12.48
CA PRO A 13 -4.73 -0.06 -13.55
C PRO A 13 -4.90 1.41 -14.01
N PRO A 14 -5.36 1.65 -15.25
CA PRO A 14 -5.79 2.98 -15.67
C PRO A 14 -6.97 3.47 -14.81
N TRP A 15 -6.97 4.76 -14.44
CA TRP A 15 -7.94 5.39 -13.52
C TRP A 15 -9.41 5.17 -13.87
N ASN A 16 -9.71 4.84 -15.13
CA ASN A 16 -11.06 4.62 -15.66
C ASN A 16 -11.59 3.19 -15.41
N GLN A 17 -10.81 2.31 -14.78
CA GLN A 17 -11.22 0.96 -14.39
C GLN A 17 -10.97 0.71 -12.89
N PRO A 18 -11.72 1.39 -12.01
CA PRO A 18 -11.60 1.17 -10.56
C PRO A 18 -11.88 -0.30 -10.24
N ARG A 19 -10.99 -0.91 -9.46
CA ARG A 19 -11.11 -2.30 -8.99
C ARG A 19 -11.36 -2.30 -7.48
N PRO A 20 -12.18 -3.25 -6.97
CA PRO A 20 -12.39 -3.39 -5.53
C PRO A 20 -11.09 -3.64 -4.77
N ASP A 21 -10.14 -4.36 -5.36
CA ASP A 21 -8.81 -4.55 -4.79
C ASP A 21 -7.74 -4.24 -5.82
N THR A 22 -6.76 -3.43 -5.43
CA THR A 22 -5.58 -3.10 -6.24
C THR A 22 -4.34 -3.40 -5.43
N PHE A 23 -3.47 -4.24 -5.97
CA PHE A 23 -2.25 -4.63 -5.29
C PHE A 23 -1.02 -4.53 -6.19
N GLY A 24 0.15 -4.43 -5.57
CA GLY A 24 1.42 -4.41 -6.29
C GLY A 24 2.60 -4.66 -5.37
N GLN A 25 3.64 -5.26 -5.94
CA GLN A 25 4.89 -5.46 -5.23
C GLN A 25 5.71 -4.17 -5.24
N VAL A 26 6.18 -3.76 -4.06
CA VAL A 26 7.08 -2.63 -3.89
C VAL A 26 8.41 -3.14 -3.37
N ASN A 27 9.47 -2.87 -4.14
CA ASN A 27 10.83 -3.14 -3.72
C ASN A 27 11.31 -2.05 -2.76
N PHE A 28 12.01 -2.45 -1.70
CA PHE A 28 12.59 -1.50 -0.76
C PHE A 28 13.82 -0.82 -1.38
N PRO A 29 14.03 0.49 -1.14
CA PRO A 29 15.20 1.20 -1.64
C PRO A 29 16.51 0.59 -1.14
N HIS A 30 16.48 0.04 0.07
CA HIS A 30 17.57 -0.68 0.70
C HIS A 30 17.08 -2.03 1.21
N PRO A 31 17.82 -3.12 0.95
CA PRO A 31 17.46 -4.43 1.46
C PRO A 31 17.63 -4.48 2.98
N PHE A 32 16.69 -5.12 3.65
CA PHE A 32 16.76 -5.52 5.05
C PHE A 32 17.25 -6.96 5.16
N LEU A 33 18.03 -7.27 6.20
CA LEU A 33 18.50 -8.64 6.46
C LEU A 33 17.36 -9.57 6.87
N LEU A 34 16.36 -9.03 7.56
CA LEU A 34 15.15 -9.71 8.01
C LEU A 34 13.92 -8.88 7.61
N PRO A 35 12.74 -9.49 7.42
CA PRO A 35 11.51 -8.76 7.12
C PRO A 35 11.29 -7.58 8.10
N PRO A 36 11.15 -6.33 7.60
CA PRO A 36 10.96 -5.17 8.47
C PRO A 36 9.52 -5.10 9.00
N ALA A 37 9.34 -4.37 10.10
CA ALA A 37 8.01 -3.88 10.46
C ALA A 37 7.63 -2.73 9.52
N LEU A 38 6.36 -2.69 9.08
CA LEU A 38 5.85 -1.70 8.13
C LEU A 38 4.59 -0.99 8.66
N PRO A 39 4.69 -0.14 9.68
CA PRO A 39 3.62 0.83 9.97
C PRO A 39 3.29 1.61 8.70
N GLN A 40 2.01 1.67 8.37
CA GLN A 40 1.52 2.21 7.12
C GLN A 40 0.45 3.28 7.36
N GLY A 41 0.40 4.25 6.46
CA GLY A 41 -0.59 5.31 6.45
C GLY A 41 -1.03 5.62 5.03
N VAL A 42 -2.32 5.87 4.86
CA VAL A 42 -2.87 6.36 3.59
C VAL A 42 -2.53 7.84 3.47
N SER A 43 -1.80 8.20 2.43
CA SER A 43 -1.35 9.58 2.16
C SER A 43 -2.10 10.25 1.00
N GLY A 44 -2.88 9.48 0.24
CA GLY A 44 -3.73 9.98 -0.83
C GLY A 44 -4.99 9.12 -0.99
N LEU A 45 -6.13 9.77 -1.21
CA LEU A 45 -7.42 9.11 -1.36
C LEU A 45 -8.31 9.91 -2.33
N ASP A 46 -8.66 9.28 -3.45
CA ASP A 46 -9.58 9.80 -4.45
C ASP A 46 -10.75 8.81 -4.62
N VAL A 47 -11.92 9.23 -4.16
CA VAL A 47 -13.12 8.39 -4.05
C VAL A 47 -14.33 9.13 -4.61
N SER A 48 -15.29 8.38 -5.15
CA SER A 48 -16.56 8.94 -5.59
C SER A 48 -17.35 9.54 -4.44
N LYS A 49 -18.03 10.66 -4.72
CA LYS A 49 -19.01 11.28 -3.80
C LYS A 49 -20.33 10.50 -3.70
N GLY A 50 -20.54 9.48 -4.55
CA GLY A 50 -21.82 8.78 -4.69
C GLY A 50 -22.04 7.60 -3.73
N GLY A 51 -21.09 7.32 -2.84
CA GLY A 51 -21.16 6.20 -1.89
C GLY A 51 -20.39 6.49 -0.61
N ASP A 52 -20.30 5.50 0.27
CA ASP A 52 -19.55 5.63 1.52
C ASP A 52 -18.04 5.67 1.25
N VAL A 53 -17.27 6.21 2.19
CA VAL A 53 -15.80 6.21 2.13
C VAL A 53 -15.25 5.09 3.01
N ARG A 54 -14.95 3.94 2.40
CA ARG A 54 -14.40 2.76 3.06
C ARG A 54 -13.23 2.23 2.25
N ALA A 55 -12.01 2.55 2.68
CA ALA A 55 -10.77 2.08 2.05
C ALA A 55 -9.89 1.41 3.11
N MET A 56 -9.24 0.31 2.71
CA MET A 56 -8.33 -0.46 3.56
C MET A 56 -6.97 -0.58 2.86
N ALA A 57 -5.91 -0.33 3.62
CA ALA A 57 -4.54 -0.60 3.21
C ALA A 57 -4.01 -1.81 3.99
N SER A 58 -3.51 -2.82 3.30
CA SER A 58 -2.84 -3.96 3.90
C SER A 58 -1.53 -4.26 3.18
N VAL A 59 -0.62 -4.93 3.88
CA VAL A 59 0.67 -5.35 3.34
C VAL A 59 0.86 -6.83 3.64
N ASP A 60 1.10 -7.60 2.59
CA ASP A 60 1.34 -9.03 2.64
C ASP A 60 2.70 -9.39 2.00
N TYR A 61 3.13 -10.64 2.17
CA TYR A 61 4.37 -11.16 1.57
C TYR A 61 5.62 -10.30 1.86
N ILE A 62 5.77 -9.85 3.11
CA ILE A 62 6.90 -9.02 3.54
C ILE A 62 8.18 -9.86 3.57
N THR A 63 9.15 -9.46 2.76
CA THR A 63 10.50 -10.04 2.70
C THR A 63 11.54 -9.01 3.14
N GLY A 64 12.83 -9.33 3.10
CA GLY A 64 13.89 -8.32 3.27
C GLY A 64 14.04 -7.37 2.07
N LEU A 65 13.48 -7.71 0.91
CA LEU A 65 13.71 -6.99 -0.35
C LEU A 65 12.49 -6.22 -0.83
N SER A 66 11.29 -6.69 -0.47
CA SER A 66 10.02 -6.18 -1.00
C SER A 66 8.84 -6.59 -0.12
N ALA A 67 7.70 -5.96 -0.37
CA ALA A 67 6.40 -6.39 0.14
C ALA A 67 5.30 -6.10 -0.88
N THR A 68 4.16 -6.81 -0.76
CA THR A 68 2.98 -6.60 -1.60
C THR A 68 2.00 -5.70 -0.86
N TYR A 69 1.71 -4.53 -1.42
CA TYR A 69 0.75 -3.58 -0.88
C TYR A 69 -0.60 -3.81 -1.54
N HIS A 70 -1.66 -3.78 -0.73
CA HIS A 70 -3.05 -3.88 -1.15
C HIS A 70 -3.78 -2.60 -0.75
N LEU A 71 -4.57 -2.08 -1.68
CA LEU A 71 -5.49 -0.98 -1.48
C LEU A 71 -6.87 -1.43 -1.95
N THR A 72 -7.74 -1.66 -0.97
CA THR A 72 -9.05 -2.28 -1.17
C THR A 72 -10.17 -1.29 -0.86
N ALA A 73 -11.09 -1.12 -1.79
CA ALA A 73 -12.37 -0.43 -1.59
C ALA A 73 -13.40 -1.43 -1.04
N LEU A 74 -14.12 -1.03 0.01
CA LEU A 74 -15.09 -1.90 0.68
C LEU A 74 -16.53 -1.40 0.45
N GLY A 75 -17.48 -2.34 0.39
CA GLY A 75 -18.90 -2.00 0.25
C GLY A 75 -19.22 -1.33 -1.07
N ASN A 76 -19.87 -0.16 -1.02
CA ASN A 76 -20.26 0.64 -2.20
C ASN A 76 -19.26 1.75 -2.54
N THR A 77 -18.07 1.75 -1.95
CA THR A 77 -17.03 2.74 -2.25
C THR A 77 -16.47 2.54 -3.67
N THR A 78 -16.47 3.60 -4.47
CA THR A 78 -15.71 3.65 -5.73
C THR A 78 -14.39 4.36 -5.48
N LEU A 79 -13.29 3.62 -5.51
CA LEU A 79 -11.92 4.13 -5.32
C LEU A 79 -11.26 4.36 -6.68
N TYR A 80 -11.04 5.61 -7.06
CA TYR A 80 -10.36 5.96 -8.31
C TYR A 80 -8.84 5.86 -8.15
N SER A 81 -8.32 6.39 -7.05
CA SER A 81 -6.93 6.20 -6.68
C SER A 81 -6.68 6.28 -5.18
N SER A 82 -5.62 5.62 -4.72
CA SER A 82 -5.10 5.82 -3.38
C SER A 82 -3.60 5.60 -3.34
N THR A 83 -2.95 6.28 -2.40
CA THR A 83 -1.53 6.16 -2.12
C THR A 83 -1.37 5.75 -0.67
N VAL A 84 -0.56 4.72 -0.44
CA VAL A 84 -0.11 4.29 0.89
C VAL A 84 1.39 4.48 1.01
N GLN A 85 1.82 4.95 2.17
CA GLN A 85 3.22 5.07 2.54
C GLN A 85 3.47 4.24 3.78
N SER A 86 4.64 3.61 3.83
CA SER A 86 5.06 2.77 4.94
C SER A 86 6.47 3.13 5.37
N LEU A 87 6.69 3.04 6.68
CA LEU A 87 7.99 3.21 7.30
C LEU A 87 8.56 1.83 7.60
N GLY A 88 9.56 1.40 6.83
CA GLY A 88 10.31 0.18 7.09
C GLY A 88 11.23 0.36 8.28
N ILE A 89 11.00 -0.43 9.33
CA ILE A 89 11.83 -0.44 10.54
C ILE A 89 12.45 -1.82 10.67
N ALA A 90 13.79 -1.88 10.59
CA ALA A 90 14.53 -3.12 10.79
C ALA A 90 14.29 -3.66 12.20
N PRO A 91 14.08 -4.98 12.37
CA PRO A 91 14.00 -5.57 13.71
C PRO A 91 15.34 -5.44 14.43
N ILE A 92 15.29 -5.41 15.76
CA ILE A 92 16.48 -5.50 16.61
C ILE A 92 17.14 -6.87 16.36
N GLN A 93 18.44 -6.85 16.09
CA GLN A 93 19.26 -8.06 16.10
C GLN A 93 19.71 -8.26 17.55
N VAL A 94 19.16 -9.27 18.22
CA VAL A 94 19.59 -9.71 19.56
C VAL A 94 20.76 -10.66 19.40
#